data_AF-A0A3M1B0P7-F1
#
_entry.id   AF-A0A3M1B0P7-F1
#
_cell.length_a   1.000
_cell.length_b   1.000
_cell.length_c   1.000
_cell.angle_alpha   90.00
_cell.angle_beta   90.00
_cell.angle_gamma   90.00
#
_symmetry.space_group_name_H-M   'P 1'
#
loop_
_entity.id
_entity.type
_entity.pdbx_description
1 polymer ?
#
loop_
_entity_poly.entity_id
_entity_poly.type
_entity_poly.pdbx_seq_one_letter_code
_entity_poly.pdbx_strand_id
1 'polypeptide(L)'
;MKFADPRLLLFRDDILEIAKAFSLDSENLLVESYIPNNHAILVETVADHKFRIHVNLQEWRIVAAKELGSKQLNRALFEKYIEYMK
;
A
#
# COMPACT_ATOMS: atom_id res chain seq x y z
N MET A 1 -6.99 4.70 -8.41
CA MET A 1 -6.09 3.53 -8.45
C MET A 1 -5.39 3.46 -9.79
N LYS A 2 -4.08 3.20 -9.77
CA LYS A 2 -3.24 2.99 -10.95
C LYS A 2 -2.47 1.68 -10.79
N PHE A 3 -2.07 1.06 -11.89
CA PHE A 3 -1.31 -0.19 -11.90
C PHE A 3 -0.02 0.02 -12.67
N ALA A 4 1.11 -0.37 -12.08
CA ALA A 4 2.42 -0.31 -12.74
C ALA A 4 2.53 -1.31 -13.90
N ASP A 5 1.82 -2.43 -13.81
CA ASP A 5 1.68 -3.43 -14.86
C ASP A 5 0.19 -3.64 -15.18
N PRO A 6 -0.24 -3.53 -16.46
CA PRO A 6 -1.63 -3.74 -16.87
C PRO A 6 -2.20 -5.11 -16.46
N ARG A 7 -1.37 -6.15 -16.32
CA ARG A 7 -1.83 -7.49 -15.92
C ARG A 7 -2.42 -7.51 -14.51
N LEU A 8 -2.04 -6.55 -13.66
CA LEU A 8 -2.54 -6.44 -12.30
C LEU A 8 -4.02 -6.02 -12.24
N LEU A 9 -4.59 -5.49 -13.34
CA LEU A 9 -6.03 -5.21 -13.41
C LEU A 9 -6.89 -6.46 -13.20
N LEU A 10 -6.37 -7.64 -13.50
CA LEU A 10 -7.08 -8.91 -13.26
C LEU A 10 -7.38 -9.15 -11.78
N PHE A 11 -6.62 -8.51 -10.88
CA PHE A 11 -6.74 -8.63 -9.43
C PHE A 11 -7.30 -7.37 -8.78
N ARG A 12 -7.96 -6.50 -9.57
CA ARG A 12 -8.44 -5.21 -9.11
C ARG A 12 -9.32 -5.31 -7.87
N ASP A 13 -10.20 -6.29 -7.82
CA ASP A 13 -11.16 -6.44 -6.73
C ASP A 13 -10.45 -6.90 -5.45
N ASP A 14 -9.55 -7.89 -5.52
CA ASP A 14 -8.68 -8.28 -4.40
C ASP A 14 -7.89 -7.09 -3.85
N ILE A 15 -7.33 -6.27 -4.75
CA ILE A 15 -6.52 -5.10 -4.36
C ILE A 15 -7.39 -4.02 -3.73
N LEU A 16 -8.65 -3.86 -4.16
CA LEU A 16 -9.61 -2.98 -3.51
C LEU A 16 -9.96 -3.46 -2.09
N GLU A 17 -10.07 -4.77 -1.89
CA GLU A 17 -10.27 -5.34 -0.55
C GLU A 17 -9.07 -5.10 0.36
N ILE A 18 -7.84 -5.27 -0.15
CA ILE A 18 -6.60 -4.95 0.56
C ILE A 18 -6.58 -3.45 0.92
N ALA A 19 -6.86 -2.57 -0.05
CA ALA A 19 -6.88 -1.13 0.18
C ALA A 19 -7.89 -0.75 1.28
N LYS A 20 -9.08 -1.36 1.26
CA LYS A 20 -10.10 -1.17 2.30
C LYS A 20 -9.64 -1.69 3.66
N ALA A 21 -9.04 -2.87 3.71
CA ALA A 21 -8.59 -3.50 4.96
C ALA A 21 -7.51 -2.68 5.68
N PHE A 22 -6.64 -2.03 4.92
CA PHE A 22 -5.53 -1.23 5.46
C PHE A 22 -5.77 0.28 5.40
N SER A 23 -7.01 0.71 5.20
CA SER A 23 -7.41 2.13 5.09
C SER A 23 -6.52 2.95 4.13
N LEU A 24 -6.24 2.37 2.96
CA LEU A 24 -5.48 3.00 1.89
C LEU A 24 -6.42 3.73 0.94
N ASP A 25 -6.04 4.93 0.53
CA ASP A 25 -6.75 5.72 -0.45
C ASP A 25 -6.62 5.10 -1.84
N SER A 26 -7.64 4.33 -2.21
CA SER A 26 -7.71 3.66 -3.51
C SER A 26 -7.65 4.62 -4.70
N GLU A 27 -8.04 5.89 -4.58
CA GLU A 27 -7.97 6.86 -5.68
C GLU A 27 -6.52 7.22 -5.98
N ASN A 28 -5.73 7.43 -4.93
CA ASN A 28 -4.33 7.81 -4.96
C ASN A 28 -3.34 6.64 -4.78
N LEU A 29 -3.82 5.41 -4.93
CA LEU A 29 -3.02 4.19 -4.84
C LEU A 29 -2.41 3.80 -6.18
N LEU A 30 -1.12 3.50 -6.20
CA LEU A 30 -0.42 2.81 -7.28
C LEU A 30 -0.06 1.39 -6.82
N VAL A 31 -0.42 0.40 -7.61
CA VAL A 31 -0.05 -1.01 -7.37
C VAL A 31 1.24 -1.30 -8.12
N GLU A 32 2.33 -1.55 -7.40
CA GLU A 32 3.62 -1.90 -8.00
C GLU A 32 3.78 -3.40 -8.20
N SER A 33 3.30 -4.21 -7.24
CA SER A 33 3.36 -5.66 -7.30
C SER A 33 2.19 -6.27 -6.53
N TYR A 34 1.68 -7.38 -7.03
CA TYR A 34 0.71 -8.22 -6.32
C TYR A 34 0.98 -9.68 -6.65
N ILE A 35 1.19 -10.48 -5.61
CA ILE A 35 1.27 -11.93 -5.70
C ILE A 35 0.14 -12.49 -4.81
N PRO A 36 -0.90 -13.10 -5.41
CA PRO A 36 -2.04 -13.64 -4.67
C PRO A 36 -1.60 -14.53 -3.51
N ASN A 37 -2.26 -14.38 -2.35
CA ASN A 37 -2.00 -15.16 -1.13
C ASN A 37 -0.55 -15.11 -0.60
N ASN A 38 0.24 -14.11 -1.02
CA ASN A 38 1.63 -13.97 -0.58
C ASN A 38 1.90 -12.53 -0.12
N HIS A 39 2.01 -11.58 -1.05
CA HIS A 39 2.31 -10.19 -0.71
C HIS A 39 1.81 -9.20 -1.76
N ALA A 40 1.70 -7.94 -1.35
CA ALA A 40 1.46 -6.80 -2.23
C ALA A 40 2.44 -5.67 -1.93
N ILE A 41 2.83 -4.93 -2.97
CA ILE A 41 3.59 -3.68 -2.85
C ILE A 41 2.74 -2.57 -3.46
N LEU A 42 2.36 -1.63 -2.62
CA LEU A 42 1.46 -0.53 -2.94
C LEU A 42 2.17 0.80 -2.67
N VAL A 43 1.88 1.83 -3.44
CA VAL A 43 2.36 3.19 -3.21
C VAL A 43 1.16 4.09 -3.05
N GLU A 44 0.96 4.62 -1.85
CA GLU A 44 -0.10 5.58 -1.56
C GLU A 44 0.46 7.00 -1.58
N THR A 45 -0.28 7.95 -2.15
CA THR A 45 0.05 9.38 -2.07
C THR A 45 -0.89 10.07 -1.09
N VAL A 46 -0.35 10.65 -0.02
CA VAL A 46 -1.10 11.36 1.03
C VAL A 46 -0.49 12.74 1.24
N ALA A 47 -1.25 13.80 0.97
CA ALA A 47 -0.79 15.19 1.12
C ALA A 47 0.59 15.44 0.46
N ASP A 48 0.75 15.01 -0.79
CA ASP A 48 2.00 15.07 -1.59
C ASP A 48 3.16 14.17 -1.10
N HIS A 49 2.99 13.43 -0.02
CA HIS A 49 3.93 12.41 0.45
C HIS A 49 3.60 11.05 -0.15
N LYS A 50 4.60 10.35 -0.68
CA LYS A 50 4.43 9.00 -1.23
C LYS A 50 4.94 7.97 -0.24
N PHE A 51 4.12 6.98 0.09
CA PHE A 51 4.51 5.89 0.97
C PHE A 51 4.45 4.58 0.21
N ARG A 52 5.60 3.88 0.11
CA ARG A 52 5.65 2.50 -0.36
C ARG A 52 5.34 1.57 0.80
N ILE A 53 4.30 0.77 0.64
CA ILE A 53 3.68 -0.09 1.65
C ILE A 53 3.84 -1.52 1.18
N HIS A 54 4.44 -2.34 2.04
CA HIS A 54 4.64 -3.78 1.83
C HIS A 54 3.63 -4.50 2.72
N VAL A 55 2.75 -5.26 2.09
CA VAL A 55 1.69 -6.02 2.77
C VAL A 55 2.02 -7.50 2.66
N ASN A 56 2.02 -8.20 3.80
CA ASN A 56 2.01 -9.65 3.84
C ASN A 56 0.54 -10.11 3.84
N LEU A 57 0.13 -10.83 2.80
CA LEU A 57 -1.26 -11.27 2.62
C LEU A 57 -1.54 -12.60 3.35
N GLN A 58 -0.50 -13.34 3.76
CA GLN A 58 -0.67 -14.54 4.58
C GLN A 58 -0.97 -14.17 6.03
N GLU A 59 -0.28 -13.15 6.54
CA GLU A 59 -0.45 -12.64 7.91
C GLU A 59 -1.48 -11.50 7.99
N TRP A 60 -1.98 -11.04 6.83
CA TRP A 60 -2.91 -9.93 6.69
C TRP A 60 -2.49 -8.65 7.45
N ARG A 61 -1.23 -8.26 7.28
CA ARG A 61 -0.64 -7.08 7.94
C ARG A 61 0.34 -6.33 7.04
N ILE A 62 0.58 -5.07 7.39
CA ILE A 62 1.65 -4.26 6.80
C ILE A 62 2.98 -4.69 7.45
N VAL A 63 3.95 -5.14 6.65
CA VAL A 63 5.28 -5.52 7.19
C VAL A 63 6.27 -4.38 7.13
N ALA A 64 6.08 -3.43 6.21
CA ALA A 64 6.88 -2.23 6.11
C ALA A 64 6.11 -1.12 5.41
N ALA A 65 6.33 0.12 5.82
CA ALA A 65 5.96 1.29 5.06
C ALA A 65 7.15 2.25 5.06
N LYS A 66 7.41 2.90 3.92
CA LYS A 66 8.55 3.79 3.75
C LYS A 66 8.14 4.99 2.90
N GLU A 67 8.47 6.18 3.39
CA GLU A 67 8.31 7.40 2.60
C GLU A 67 9.32 7.45 1.45
N LEU A 68 8.85 7.81 0.26
CA LEU A 68 9.63 7.98 -0.95
C LEU A 68 9.93 9.46 -1.18
N GLY A 69 11.16 9.76 -1.60
CA GLY A 69 11.56 11.13 -2.01
C GLY A 69 11.92 12.08 -0.87
N SER A 70 11.61 11.74 0.39
CA SER A 70 12.03 12.50 1.58
C SER A 70 13.10 11.74 2.38
N LYS A 71 14.02 12.49 3.00
CA LYS A 71 14.96 11.95 4.02
C LYS A 71 14.34 11.92 5.42
N GLN A 72 13.26 12.67 5.66
CA GLN A 72 12.58 12.75 6.94
C GLN A 72 11.19 12.16 6.79
N LEU A 73 10.93 11.11 7.59
CA LEU A 73 9.62 10.49 7.68
C LEU A 73 8.62 11.45 8.32
N ASN A 74 7.54 11.76 7.62
CA ASN A 74 6.40 12.47 8.20
C ASN A 74 5.67 11.51 9.16
N ARG A 75 6.00 11.59 10.46
CA ARG A 75 5.48 10.68 11.48
C ARG A 75 3.96 10.73 11.62
N ALA A 76 3.36 11.91 11.56
CA ALA A 76 1.91 12.05 11.68
C ALA A 76 1.16 11.30 10.56
N LEU A 77 1.67 11.37 9.33
CA LEU A 77 1.10 10.62 8.22
C LEU A 77 1.44 9.12 8.29
N PHE A 78 2.60 8.78 8.85
CA PHE A 78 3.04 7.39 8.97
C PHE A 78 2.27 6.60 10.05
N GLU A 79 1.75 7.27 11.08
CA GLU A 79 1.04 6.64 12.20
C GLU A 79 -0.12 5.75 11.76
N LYS A 80 -0.82 6.08 10.66
CA LYS A 80 -1.90 5.23 10.11
C LYS A 80 -1.42 3.81 9.80
N TYR A 81 -0.18 3.64 9.33
CA TYR A 81 0.32 2.32 8.93
C TYR A 81 0.75 1.49 10.14
N ILE A 82 1.16 2.13 11.23
CA ILE A 82 1.63 1.46 12.46
C ILE A 82 0.52 0.60 13.06
N GLU A 83 -0.74 1.02 12.96
CA GLU A 83 -1.89 0.25 13.45
C GLU A 83 -1.95 -1.15 12.81
N TYR A 84 -1.62 -1.24 11.52
CA TYR A 84 -1.67 -2.46 10.73
C TYR A 84 -0.35 -3.23 10.71
N MET A 85 0.68 -2.79 11.44
CA MET A 85 1.98 -3.47 11.50
C MET A 85 2.09 -4.49 12.64
N LYS A 86 1.15 -4.46 13.57
CA LYS A 86 1.06 -5.36 14.73
C LYS A 86 0.58 -6.74 14.32
#